data_AF-A0A7S4AID8-F1
#
_entry.id   AF-A0A7S4AID8-F1
#
_cell.length_a   1.000
_cell.length_b   1.000
_cell.length_c   1.000
_cell.angle_alpha   90.00
_cell.angle_beta   90.00
_cell.angle_gamma   90.00
#
_symmetry.space_group_name_H-M   'P 1'
#
loop_
_entity.id
_entity.type
_entity.pdbx_description
1 polymer ?
#
loop_
_entity_poly.entity_id
_entity_poly.type
_entity_poly.pdbx_seq_one_letter_code
_entity_poly.pdbx_strand_id
1 'polypeptide(L)'
;MSSSNNHNNNKKGCLCAPYKDAFVITAQIVSIFAFLISWIWWATFLSSVIALIMLQCIWCCRQNRAGFMVSAAFSLIAAITNVYSGIFILSNWDDAHVCLPFALEHFNYDDIAIDYGYDYDDDYDYDDDYEQQYMDLCFDHAYANIAFFDGALWLLVAGCTLCFEFSGRHAALEKQCNTNNTSTSTSDEK
;
A
#
# COMPACT_ATOMS: atom_id res chain seq x y z
N MET A 1 54.65 5.40 -30.83
CA MET A 1 53.90 4.73 -29.75
C MET A 1 52.67 5.58 -29.45
N SER A 2 51.55 5.25 -30.08
CA SER A 2 50.28 5.96 -29.90
C SER A 2 49.45 5.16 -28.90
N SER A 3 49.26 5.71 -27.70
CA SER A 3 48.45 5.11 -26.65
C SER A 3 47.03 5.65 -26.78
N SER A 4 46.14 4.85 -27.37
CA SER A 4 44.71 5.16 -27.48
C SER A 4 43.99 4.49 -26.31
N ASN A 5 43.84 5.23 -25.21
CA ASN A 5 42.99 4.81 -24.08
C ASN A 5 41.53 5.16 -24.41
N ASN A 6 40.85 4.20 -25.05
CA ASN A 6 39.41 4.24 -25.27
C ASN A 6 38.67 4.13 -23.94
N HIS A 7 38.27 5.27 -23.39
CA HIS A 7 37.24 5.38 -22.37
C HIS A 7 35.86 5.13 -23.00
N ASN A 8 35.57 3.88 -23.36
CA ASN A 8 34.20 3.47 -23.72
C ASN A 8 33.38 3.35 -22.43
N ASN A 9 32.86 4.50 -21.97
CA ASN A 9 31.73 4.59 -21.06
C ASN A 9 30.46 4.14 -21.80
N ASN A 10 30.42 2.87 -22.20
CA ASN A 10 29.20 2.23 -22.64
C ASN A 10 28.33 2.04 -21.40
N LYS A 11 27.43 3.00 -21.17
CA LYS A 11 26.21 2.79 -20.40
C LYS A 11 25.51 1.58 -21.04
N LYS A 12 25.81 0.38 -20.54
CA LYS A 12 25.02 -0.82 -20.77
C LYS A 12 23.67 -0.52 -20.13
N GLY A 13 22.76 0.04 -20.92
CA GLY A 13 21.36 0.16 -20.51
C GLY A 13 20.94 -1.22 -20.03
N CYS A 14 20.48 -1.30 -18.78
CA CYS A 14 19.96 -2.51 -18.18
C CYS A 14 18.72 -2.97 -18.98
N LEU A 15 18.94 -3.65 -20.09
CA LEU A 15 17.90 -4.30 -20.88
C LEU A 15 17.83 -5.79 -20.47
N CYS A 16 17.78 -6.06 -19.16
CA CYS A 16 17.25 -7.34 -18.68
C CYS A 16 15.74 -7.15 -18.54
N ALA A 17 14.95 -7.92 -19.30
CA ALA A 17 13.49 -7.94 -19.22
C ALA A 17 12.99 -8.15 -17.76
N PRO A 18 11.78 -7.66 -17.42
CA PRO A 18 11.19 -7.82 -16.09
C PRO A 18 11.10 -9.29 -15.67
N TYR A 19 11.17 -9.55 -14.35
CA TYR A 19 11.07 -10.90 -13.80
C TYR A 19 9.74 -11.55 -14.20
N LYS A 20 9.80 -12.58 -15.06
CA LYS A 20 8.65 -13.42 -15.43
C LYS A 20 8.44 -14.53 -14.40
N ASP A 21 8.23 -14.17 -13.14
CA ASP A 21 7.91 -15.11 -12.07
C ASP A 21 6.49 -14.87 -11.56
N ALA A 22 5.74 -15.97 -11.37
CA ALA A 22 4.36 -15.91 -10.91
C ALA A 22 4.22 -15.20 -9.55
N PHE A 23 5.15 -15.40 -8.60
CA PHE A 23 5.08 -14.75 -7.29
C PHE A 23 5.28 -13.24 -7.37
N VAL A 24 6.19 -12.80 -8.24
CA VAL A 24 6.43 -11.36 -8.45
C VAL A 24 5.19 -10.74 -9.10
N ILE A 25 4.61 -11.38 -10.12
CA ILE A 25 3.39 -10.89 -10.79
C ILE A 25 2.22 -10.85 -9.80
N THR A 26 2.02 -11.89 -8.99
CA THR A 26 0.98 -11.91 -7.96
C THR A 26 1.18 -10.80 -6.94
N ALA A 27 2.41 -10.60 -6.44
CA ALA A 27 2.71 -9.52 -5.50
C ALA A 27 2.37 -8.13 -6.07
N GLN A 28 2.56 -7.90 -7.37
CA GLN A 28 2.20 -6.64 -8.02
C GLN A 28 0.69 -6.45 -8.14
N ILE A 29 -0.03 -7.50 -8.57
CA ILE A 29 -1.49 -7.41 -8.72
C ILE A 29 -2.13 -7.17 -7.36
N VAL A 30 -1.68 -7.92 -6.34
CA VAL A 30 -2.21 -7.79 -4.98
C VAL A 30 -1.87 -6.45 -4.35
N SER A 31 -0.68 -5.88 -4.59
CA SER A 31 -0.33 -4.57 -4.04
C SER A 31 -1.17 -3.42 -4.62
N ILE A 32 -1.62 -3.52 -5.87
CA ILE A 32 -2.57 -2.56 -6.46
C ILE A 32 -3.92 -2.67 -5.76
N PHE A 33 -4.43 -3.89 -5.55
CA PHE A 33 -5.69 -4.08 -4.82
C PHE A 33 -5.60 -3.59 -3.38
N ALA A 34 -4.51 -3.90 -2.68
CA ALA A 34 -4.24 -3.42 -1.32
C ALA A 34 -4.28 -1.89 -1.28
N PHE A 35 -3.50 -1.23 -2.14
CA PHE A 35 -3.49 0.24 -2.21
C PHE A 35 -4.87 0.88 -2.45
N LEU A 36 -5.70 0.29 -3.31
CA LEU A 36 -7.06 0.79 -3.56
C LEU A 36 -7.96 0.70 -2.32
N ILE A 37 -7.67 -0.23 -1.41
CA ILE A 37 -8.40 -0.46 -0.16
C ILE A 37 -7.84 0.40 0.98
N SER A 38 -6.56 0.80 0.94
CA SER A 38 -5.88 1.57 2.00
C SER A 38 -6.38 3.02 2.21
N TRP A 39 -7.40 3.47 1.48
CA TRP A 39 -7.97 4.83 1.55
C TRP A 39 -8.74 5.12 2.85
N ILE A 40 -8.88 4.16 3.77
CA ILE A 40 -9.62 4.34 5.02
C ILE A 40 -8.95 5.35 5.97
N TRP A 41 -7.62 5.46 5.93
CA TRP A 41 -6.92 6.35 6.85
C TRP A 41 -5.69 6.96 6.18
N TRP A 42 -5.39 8.22 6.50
CA TRP A 42 -4.30 8.93 5.82
C TRP A 42 -2.93 8.26 6.03
N ALA A 43 -2.68 7.68 7.21
CA ALA A 43 -1.40 7.04 7.50
C ALA A 43 -1.27 5.68 6.79
N THR A 44 -2.34 4.89 6.73
CA THR A 44 -2.36 3.64 5.97
C THR A 44 -2.23 3.92 4.48
N PHE A 45 -2.91 4.96 3.98
CA PHE A 45 -2.79 5.43 2.62
C PHE A 45 -1.35 5.82 2.28
N LEU A 46 -0.71 6.67 3.09
CA LEU A 46 0.66 7.11 2.84
C LEU A 46 1.67 5.96 2.88
N SER A 47 1.56 5.06 3.87
CA SER A 47 2.43 3.88 3.96
C SER A 47 2.26 2.95 2.74
N SER A 48 1.02 2.80 2.26
CA SER A 48 0.67 1.96 1.12
C SER A 48 1.12 2.56 -0.21
N VAL A 49 1.08 3.89 -0.38
CA VAL A 49 1.69 4.59 -1.52
C VAL A 49 3.19 4.29 -1.61
N ILE A 50 3.91 4.42 -0.49
CA ILE A 50 5.36 4.19 -0.46
C ILE A 50 5.67 2.73 -0.80
N ALA A 51 4.94 1.78 -0.20
CA ALA A 51 5.11 0.35 -0.48
C ALA A 51 4.79 0.01 -1.95
N LEU A 52 3.73 0.60 -2.52
CA LEU A 52 3.38 0.44 -3.93
C LEU A 52 4.48 0.96 -4.84
N ILE A 53 4.99 2.17 -4.61
CA ILE A 53 6.07 2.75 -5.42
C ILE A 53 7.30 1.83 -5.41
N MET A 54 7.70 1.33 -4.23
CA MET A 54 8.84 0.41 -4.11
C MET A 54 8.64 -0.88 -4.89
N LEU A 55 7.42 -1.42 -4.91
CA LEU A 55 7.08 -2.61 -5.71
C LEU A 55 7.05 -2.31 -7.20
N GLN A 56 6.52 -1.16 -7.64
CA GLN A 56 6.54 -0.77 -9.05
C GLN A 56 7.98 -0.55 -9.55
N CYS A 57 8.86 -0.02 -8.69
CA CYS A 57 10.29 0.11 -9.01
C CYS A 57 10.96 -1.24 -9.32
N ILE A 58 10.59 -2.33 -8.64
CA ILE A 58 11.11 -3.69 -8.91
C ILE A 58 10.73 -4.15 -10.33
N TRP A 59 9.58 -3.71 -10.83
CA TRP A 59 9.08 -4.13 -12.14
C TRP A 59 9.69 -3.30 -13.27
N CYS A 60 9.77 -1.98 -13.08
CA CYS A 60 10.38 -1.05 -14.04
C CYS A 60 11.90 -1.21 -14.12
N CYS A 61 12.54 -1.47 -12.98
CA CYS A 61 13.99 -1.58 -12.87
C CYS A 61 14.33 -2.91 -12.21
N ARG A 62 15.15 -3.73 -12.90
CA ARG A 62 15.69 -4.95 -12.30
C ARG A 62 16.53 -4.59 -11.07
N GLN A 63 15.96 -4.81 -9.89
CA GLN A 63 16.59 -4.45 -8.63
C GLN A 63 17.48 -5.58 -8.10
N ASN A 64 18.47 -5.22 -7.28
CA ASN A 64 19.31 -6.19 -6.58
C ASN A 64 18.54 -6.84 -5.42
N ARG A 65 19.12 -7.91 -4.85
CA ARG A 65 18.59 -8.62 -3.69
C ARG A 65 18.20 -7.71 -2.51
N ALA A 66 19.01 -6.68 -2.25
CA ALA A 66 18.73 -5.72 -1.18
C ALA A 66 17.42 -4.96 -1.42
N GLY A 67 17.12 -4.63 -2.68
CA GLY A 67 15.87 -4.01 -3.07
C GLY A 67 14.63 -4.82 -2.76
N PHE A 68 14.65 -6.12 -3.07
CA PHE A 68 13.55 -7.03 -2.73
C PHE A 68 13.31 -7.09 -1.22
N MET A 69 14.39 -7.16 -0.41
CA MET A 69 14.28 -7.18 1.05
C MET A 69 13.71 -5.88 1.61
N VAL A 70 14.10 -4.73 1.05
CA VAL A 70 13.57 -3.42 1.45
C VAL A 70 12.08 -3.32 1.12
N SER A 71 11.66 -3.71 -0.09
CA SER A 71 10.24 -3.67 -0.48
C SER A 71 9.39 -4.63 0.35
N ALA A 72 9.91 -5.81 0.71
CA ALA A 72 9.25 -6.72 1.63
C ALA A 72 9.11 -6.09 3.04
N ALA A 73 10.15 -5.43 3.55
CA ALA A 73 10.10 -4.74 4.83
C ALA A 73 9.05 -3.61 4.84
N PHE A 74 8.99 -2.77 3.79
CA PHE A 74 7.95 -1.74 3.69
C PHE A 74 6.54 -2.33 3.59
N SER A 75 6.37 -3.46 2.89
CA SER A 75 5.09 -4.17 2.84
C SER A 75 4.67 -4.70 4.22
N LEU A 76 5.62 -5.21 5.03
CA LEU A 76 5.36 -5.61 6.41
C LEU A 76 5.01 -4.41 7.31
N ILE A 77 5.69 -3.28 7.15
CA ILE A 77 5.36 -2.05 7.88
C ILE A 77 3.95 -1.57 7.53
N ALA A 78 3.57 -1.60 6.24
CA ALA A 78 2.22 -1.27 5.80
C ALA A 78 1.18 -2.23 6.40
N ALA A 79 1.46 -3.53 6.42
CA ALA A 79 0.59 -4.52 7.06
C ALA A 79 0.39 -4.26 8.56
N ILE A 80 1.47 -4.01 9.30
CA ILE A 80 1.40 -3.71 10.74
C ILE A 80 0.61 -2.42 10.98
N THR A 81 0.86 -1.39 10.16
CA THR A 81 0.16 -0.09 10.26
C THR A 81 -1.35 -0.27 10.03
N ASN A 82 -1.75 -1.09 9.07
CA ASN A 82 -3.15 -1.42 8.80
C ASN A 82 -3.83 -2.22 9.92
N VAL A 83 -3.13 -3.19 10.51
CA VAL A 83 -3.65 -3.93 11.66
C VAL A 83 -3.80 -3.00 12.86
N TYR A 84 -2.81 -2.15 13.11
CA TYR A 84 -2.86 -1.15 14.17
C TYR A 84 -4.02 -0.17 13.97
N SER A 85 -4.25 0.32 12.75
CA SER A 85 -5.37 1.22 12.48
C SER A 85 -6.72 0.55 12.69
N GLY A 86 -6.87 -0.73 12.32
CA GLY A 86 -8.09 -1.50 12.61
C GLY A 86 -8.38 -1.59 14.10
N ILE A 87 -7.36 -1.88 14.92
CA ILE A 87 -7.47 -1.90 16.38
C ILE A 87 -7.77 -0.49 16.93
N PHE A 88 -7.13 0.55 16.39
CA PHE A 88 -7.33 1.93 16.81
C PHE A 88 -8.76 2.41 16.55
N ILE A 89 -9.33 2.07 15.38
CA ILE A 89 -10.72 2.35 15.02
C ILE A 89 -11.66 1.71 16.04
N LEU A 90 -11.52 0.41 16.30
CA LEU A 90 -12.38 -0.30 17.27
C LEU A 90 -12.26 0.24 18.70
N SER A 91 -11.10 0.79 19.07
CA SER A 91 -10.84 1.25 20.45
C SER A 91 -11.26 2.70 20.69
N ASN A 92 -11.14 3.58 19.68
CA ASN A 92 -11.40 5.01 19.86
C ASN A 92 -12.72 5.48 19.25
N TRP A 93 -13.38 4.67 18.42
CA TRP A 93 -14.65 5.05 17.80
C TRP A 93 -15.87 4.45 18.52
N ASP A 94 -15.67 3.72 19.61
CA ASP A 94 -16.75 3.13 20.43
C ASP A 94 -17.72 4.21 20.96
N ASP A 95 -17.20 5.42 21.22
CA ASP A 95 -17.98 6.56 21.76
C ASP A 95 -18.30 7.64 20.69
N ALA A 96 -17.96 7.43 19.42
CA ALA A 96 -18.02 8.48 18.39
C ALA A 96 -19.27 8.36 17.50
N HIS A 97 -20.11 9.40 17.47
CA HIS A 97 -21.33 9.42 16.65
C HIS A 97 -21.11 9.70 15.15
N VAL A 98 -19.98 10.31 14.76
CA VAL A 98 -19.65 10.62 13.37
C VAL A 98 -18.24 10.13 13.05
N CYS A 99 -18.15 9.18 12.11
CA CYS A 99 -16.92 8.53 11.72
C CYS A 99 -16.54 8.90 10.30
N LEU A 100 -15.67 9.90 10.15
CA LEU A 100 -15.16 10.35 8.86
C LEU A 100 -13.68 9.93 8.72
N PRO A 101 -13.35 8.96 7.84
CA PRO A 101 -12.00 8.41 7.70
C PRO A 101 -10.90 9.43 7.35
N PHE A 102 -11.28 10.56 6.74
CA PHE A 102 -10.39 11.66 6.36
C PHE A 102 -10.54 12.94 7.19
N ALA A 103 -11.49 12.98 8.14
CA ALA A 103 -11.57 14.12 9.03
C ALA A 103 -10.47 14.00 10.07
N LEU A 104 -9.50 14.91 10.03
CA LEU A 104 -8.43 15.02 11.02
C LEU A 104 -8.95 15.56 12.36
N GLU A 105 -10.16 16.14 12.33
CA GLU A 105 -10.87 16.67 13.48
C GLU A 105 -11.92 15.65 13.91
N HIS A 106 -11.75 15.16 15.14
CA HIS A 106 -12.83 14.54 15.88
C HIS A 106 -13.82 15.67 16.14
N PHE A 107 -14.86 15.78 15.30
CA PHE A 107 -15.90 16.76 15.52
C PHE A 107 -16.65 16.35 16.79
N ASN A 108 -16.19 16.85 17.93
CA ASN A 108 -16.93 16.81 19.16
C ASN A 108 -18.22 17.58 18.91
N TYR A 109 -19.36 16.90 19.05
CA TYR A 109 -20.66 17.45 18.74
C TYR A 109 -20.99 18.71 19.58
N ASP A 110 -20.29 18.89 20.69
CA ASP A 110 -20.40 20.08 21.55
C ASP A 110 -20.02 21.40 20.84
N ASP A 111 -19.25 21.37 19.74
CA ASP A 111 -18.89 22.58 18.97
C ASP A 111 -19.77 22.82 17.72
N ILE A 112 -20.58 21.83 17.28
CA ILE A 112 -21.47 21.95 16.11
C ILE A 112 -22.93 22.27 16.52
N ALA A 113 -23.23 22.38 17.82
CA ALA A 113 -24.52 22.89 18.29
C ALA A 113 -24.66 24.43 18.14
N ILE A 114 -23.71 25.10 17.49
CA ILE A 114 -23.77 26.55 17.24
C ILE A 114 -23.89 26.75 15.72
N ASP A 115 -24.97 27.39 15.28
CA ASP A 115 -25.21 27.91 13.92
C ASP A 115 -26.13 27.10 12.97
N TYR A 116 -27.08 26.34 13.51
CA TYR A 116 -28.40 26.23 12.86
C TYR A 116 -29.47 26.63 13.86
N GLY A 117 -29.40 27.88 14.31
CA GLY A 117 -30.49 28.57 15.00
C GLY A 117 -31.66 28.77 14.03
N TYR A 118 -32.43 27.71 13.81
CA TYR A 118 -33.82 27.87 13.43
C TYR A 118 -34.55 28.37 14.67
N ASP A 119 -34.81 29.69 14.71
CA ASP A 119 -35.84 30.28 15.57
C ASP A 119 -37.17 29.61 15.21
N TYR A 120 -37.50 28.54 15.93
CA TYR A 120 -38.87 28.05 16.04
C TYR A 120 -39.49 28.79 17.22
N ASP A 121 -40.05 29.96 16.92
CA ASP A 121 -41.06 30.57 17.77
C ASP A 121 -42.34 29.70 17.73
N ASP A 122 -42.72 29.27 18.92
CA ASP A 122 -44.08 29.02 19.42
C ASP A 122 -44.90 27.79 18.99
N ASP A 123 -45.11 26.95 20.01
CA ASP A 123 -46.37 26.32 20.43
C ASP A 123 -47.07 25.34 19.47
N TYR A 124 -46.40 24.23 19.17
CA TYR A 124 -47.11 22.98 18.91
C TYR A 124 -46.66 21.90 19.91
N ASP A 125 -47.58 21.64 20.84
CA ASP A 125 -47.61 20.53 21.79
C ASP A 125 -47.80 19.21 21.00
N TYR A 126 -46.73 18.76 20.35
CA TYR A 126 -46.66 17.45 19.74
C TYR A 126 -46.00 16.50 20.76
N ASP A 127 -46.85 15.76 21.47
CA ASP A 127 -46.56 14.46 22.08
C ASP A 127 -46.18 13.46 20.97
N ASP A 128 -45.08 13.71 20.26
CA ASP A 128 -44.49 12.71 19.40
C ASP A 128 -43.22 12.21 20.08
N ASP A 129 -43.34 10.97 20.56
CA ASP A 129 -42.27 10.02 20.84
C ASP A 129 -41.45 9.73 19.57
N TYR A 130 -40.96 10.76 18.88
CA TYR A 130 -39.83 10.62 17.96
C TYR A 130 -38.62 10.39 18.83
N GLU A 131 -38.51 9.17 19.35
CA GLU A 131 -37.26 8.53 19.68
C GLU A 131 -36.38 8.73 18.45
N GLN A 132 -35.56 9.78 18.53
CA GLN A 132 -34.67 10.20 17.48
C GLN A 132 -33.72 9.04 17.34
N GLN A 133 -34.05 8.11 16.42
CA GLN A 133 -33.18 7.05 15.97
C GLN A 133 -31.99 7.77 15.33
N TYR A 134 -31.07 8.21 16.17
CA TYR A 134 -29.69 8.43 15.83
C TYR A 134 -29.26 7.11 15.22
N MET A 135 -29.37 7.01 13.90
CA MET A 135 -28.73 5.93 13.18
C MET A 135 -27.26 6.10 13.48
N ASP A 136 -26.68 5.15 14.21
CA ASP A 136 -25.23 5.01 14.31
C ASP A 136 -24.70 4.88 12.88
N LEU A 137 -24.38 6.02 12.28
CA LEU A 137 -23.81 6.13 10.94
C LEU A 137 -22.31 5.84 10.99
N CYS A 138 -21.79 5.42 12.15
CA CYS A 138 -20.45 4.92 12.32
C CYS A 138 -20.43 3.40 12.11
N PHE A 139 -19.98 2.97 10.93
CA PHE A 139 -19.70 1.56 10.66
C PHE A 139 -18.27 1.21 11.09
N ASP A 140 -17.96 1.41 12.38
CA ASP A 140 -16.65 1.14 12.99
C ASP A 140 -16.13 -0.28 12.67
N HIS A 141 -16.98 -1.29 12.80
CA HIS A 141 -16.68 -2.67 12.47
C HIS A 141 -16.40 -2.87 10.99
N ALA A 142 -17.12 -2.17 10.11
CA ALA A 142 -16.86 -2.27 8.67
C ALA A 142 -15.49 -1.68 8.33
N TYR A 143 -15.16 -0.50 8.85
CA TYR A 143 -13.86 0.14 8.62
C TYR A 143 -12.71 -0.68 9.21
N ALA A 144 -12.86 -1.21 10.42
CA ALA A 144 -11.88 -2.09 11.03
C ALA A 144 -11.67 -3.38 10.22
N ASN A 145 -12.76 -4.00 9.76
CA ASN A 145 -12.69 -5.19 8.91
C ASN A 145 -11.92 -4.90 7.61
N ILE A 146 -12.23 -3.80 6.94
CA ILE A 146 -11.52 -3.42 5.70
C ILE A 146 -10.03 -3.17 5.99
N ALA A 147 -9.68 -2.52 7.11
CA ALA A 147 -8.28 -2.34 7.51
C ALA A 147 -7.55 -3.67 7.77
N PHE A 148 -8.20 -4.64 8.40
CA PHE A 148 -7.62 -5.98 8.57
C PHE A 148 -7.46 -6.73 7.25
N PHE A 149 -8.43 -6.64 6.35
CA PHE A 149 -8.32 -7.20 5.01
C PHE A 149 -7.14 -6.58 4.25
N ASP A 150 -6.97 -5.26 4.29
CA ASP A 150 -5.83 -4.59 3.67
C ASP A 150 -4.50 -5.04 4.28
N GLY A 151 -4.43 -5.12 5.61
CA GLY A 151 -3.27 -5.66 6.32
C GLY A 151 -2.91 -7.08 5.86
N ALA A 152 -3.90 -7.96 5.67
CA ALA A 152 -3.71 -9.31 5.18
C ALA A 152 -3.19 -9.34 3.73
N LEU A 153 -3.66 -8.43 2.87
CA LEU A 153 -3.16 -8.30 1.50
C LEU A 153 -1.69 -7.86 1.48
N TRP A 154 -1.31 -6.88 2.32
CA TRP A 154 0.09 -6.46 2.46
C TRP A 154 0.99 -7.56 3.02
N LEU A 155 0.49 -8.40 3.95
CA LEU A 155 1.20 -9.60 4.40
C LEU A 155 1.39 -10.61 3.26
N LEU A 156 0.37 -10.80 2.42
CA LEU A 156 0.46 -11.68 1.26
C LEU A 156 1.52 -11.17 0.28
N VAL A 157 1.53 -9.87 -0.01
CA VAL A 157 2.56 -9.23 -0.84
C VAL A 157 3.95 -9.48 -0.26
N ALA A 158 4.17 -9.17 1.02
CA ALA A 158 5.44 -9.42 1.69
C ALA A 158 5.84 -10.92 1.63
N GLY A 159 4.89 -11.81 1.88
CA GLY A 159 5.07 -13.26 1.80
C GLY A 159 5.49 -13.71 0.41
N CYS A 160 4.82 -13.25 -0.64
CA CYS A 160 5.18 -13.57 -2.02
C CYS A 160 6.57 -13.04 -2.38
N THR A 161 6.91 -11.82 -1.99
CA THR A 161 8.23 -11.23 -2.22
C THR A 161 9.34 -12.02 -1.51
N LEU A 162 9.13 -12.38 -0.24
CA LEU A 162 10.10 -13.16 0.54
C LEU A 162 10.21 -14.61 0.03
N CYS A 163 9.10 -15.25 -0.33
CA CYS A 163 9.10 -16.60 -0.91
C CYS A 163 9.89 -16.63 -2.24
N PHE A 164 9.71 -15.61 -3.09
CA PHE A 164 10.49 -15.49 -4.34
C PHE A 164 11.99 -15.38 -4.06
N GLU A 165 12.37 -14.62 -3.04
CA GLU A 165 13.75 -14.42 -2.64
C GLU A 165 14.38 -15.67 -2.01
N PHE A 166 13.73 -16.27 -1.01
CA PHE A 166 14.25 -17.44 -0.29
C PHE A 166 14.20 -18.73 -1.10
N SER A 167 13.32 -18.84 -2.10
CA SER A 167 13.29 -20.00 -3.00
C SER A 167 14.51 -20.08 -3.92
N GLY A 168 15.41 -19.09 -3.92
CA GLY A 168 16.59 -19.04 -4.78
C GLY A 168 16.27 -18.80 -6.25
N ARG A 169 14.99 -18.56 -6.59
CA ARG A 169 14.52 -18.27 -7.95
C ARG A 169 15.11 -16.97 -8.47
N HIS A 170 15.26 -15.97 -7.60
CA HIS A 170 15.97 -14.73 -7.91
C HIS A 170 17.40 -15.02 -8.43
N ALA A 171 18.18 -15.81 -7.68
CA ALA A 171 19.55 -16.17 -8.07
C ALA A 171 19.61 -17.00 -9.37
N ALA A 172 18.63 -17.87 -9.62
CA ALA A 172 18.53 -18.62 -10.87
C ALA A 172 18.28 -17.69 -12.07
N LEU A 173 17.39 -16.70 -11.92
CA LEU A 173 17.09 -15.71 -12.95
C LEU A 173 18.22 -14.69 -13.17
N GLU A 174 19.03 -14.39 -12.15
CA GLU A 174 20.27 -13.62 -12.28
C GLU A 174 21.33 -14.36 -13.09
N LYS A 175 21.52 -15.65 -12.84
CA LYS A 175 22.46 -16.47 -13.63
C LYS A 175 22.06 -16.51 -15.11
N GLN A 176 20.77 -16.74 -15.40
CA GLN A 176 20.28 -16.79 -16.79
C GLN A 176 20.47 -15.46 -17.55
N CYS A 177 20.24 -14.29 -16.92
CA CYS A 177 20.47 -13.02 -17.63
C CYS A 177 21.97 -12.79 -17.92
N ASN A 178 22.84 -13.13 -16.97
CA ASN A 178 24.29 -12.98 -17.16
C ASN A 178 24.83 -13.89 -18.28
N THR A 179 24.34 -15.13 -18.37
CA THR A 179 24.69 -16.04 -19.46
C THR A 179 24.22 -15.51 -20.82
N ASN A 180 22.96 -15.08 -20.92
CA ASN A 180 22.40 -14.57 -22.18
C ASN A 180 23.13 -13.31 -22.68
N ASN A 181 23.48 -12.38 -21.78
CA ASN A 181 24.23 -11.17 -22.14
C ASN A 181 25.62 -11.49 -22.70
N THR A 182 26.26 -12.56 -22.21
CA THR A 182 27.59 -12.97 -22.65
C THR A 182 27.55 -13.63 -24.04
N SER A 183 26.51 -14.42 -24.33
CA SER A 183 26.30 -15.05 -25.64
C SER A 183 25.92 -14.06 -26.75
N THR A 184 25.22 -12.97 -26.43
CA THR A 184 24.87 -11.95 -27.43
C THR A 184 26.10 -11.13 -27.83
N SER A 185 26.95 -10.76 -26.87
CA SER A 185 28.19 -10.00 -27.16
C SER A 185 29.19 -10.75 -28.04
N THR A 186 29.24 -12.09 -27.99
CA THR A 186 30.12 -12.88 -28.85
C THR A 186 29.57 -13.11 -30.26
N SER A 187 28.29 -12.80 -30.48
CA SER A 187 27.62 -12.96 -31.78
C SER A 187 27.72 -11.69 -32.64
N ASP A 188 27.90 -10.52 -32.03
CA ASP A 188 28.07 -9.23 -32.71
C ASP A 188 29.53 -8.93 -33.12
N GLU A 189 30.48 -9.82 -32.81
CA GLU A 189 31.93 -9.68 -33.13
C GLU A 189 32.37 -10.53 -34.35
N LYS A 190 31.43 -11.07 -35.14
CA LYS A 190 31.71 -11.79 -36.39
C LYS A 190 31.10 -11.08 -37.59
#